data_AF-A0A401PGE3-F1
#
_entry.id   AF-A0A401PGE3-F1
#
_cell.length_a   1.000
_cell.length_b   1.000
_cell.length_c   1.000
_cell.angle_alpha   90.00
_cell.angle_beta   90.00
_cell.angle_gamma   90.00
#
_symmetry.space_group_name_H-M   'P 1'
#
loop_
_entity.id
_entity.type
_entity.pdbx_description
1 polymer ?
#
loop_
_entity_poly.entity_id
_entity_poly.type
_entity_poly.pdbx_seq_one_letter_code
_entity_poly.pdbx_strand_id
1 'polypeptide(L)'
;MQTAIRAPTAASRKARLFSLRLLTRLLDSSLSDTFKLSEHQDLLTQSLLATNHVQDCAIISLKTSSVVSISLGFKLDPGQVQAFLNAFNQPNNFRDDGLYFKNITYSCVRADSNSVYGKHVS
;
A
#
# COMPACT_ATOMS: atom_id res chain seq x y z
N MET A 1 -61.08 31.01 -28.39
CA MET A 1 -60.80 29.58 -28.18
C MET A 1 -59.42 29.45 -27.52
N GLN A 2 -59.36 28.84 -26.34
CA GLN A 2 -58.19 28.76 -25.43
C GLN A 2 -57.12 27.76 -25.93
N THR A 3 -55.84 28.10 -25.82
CA THR A 3 -54.71 27.17 -25.97
C THR A 3 -53.96 27.02 -24.63
N ALA A 4 -53.97 25.80 -24.10
CA ALA A 4 -53.36 25.44 -22.82
C ALA A 4 -51.88 25.07 -22.99
N ILE A 5 -51.00 25.70 -22.20
CA ILE A 5 -49.57 25.39 -22.13
C ILE A 5 -49.40 24.31 -21.06
N ARG A 6 -49.10 23.07 -21.48
CA ARG A 6 -48.97 21.90 -20.61
C ARG A 6 -47.52 21.76 -20.13
N ALA A 7 -47.31 21.87 -18.83
CA ALA A 7 -46.00 21.70 -18.18
C ALA A 7 -45.49 20.24 -18.31
N PRO A 8 -44.17 20.02 -18.49
CA PRO A 8 -43.61 18.68 -18.52
C PRO A 8 -43.62 18.02 -17.14
N THR A 9 -44.08 16.77 -17.14
CA THR A 9 -44.38 15.90 -16.00
C THR A 9 -43.15 15.45 -15.21
N ALA A 10 -43.33 15.33 -13.89
CA ALA A 10 -42.31 15.04 -12.86
C ALA A 10 -41.58 13.67 -12.97
N ALA A 11 -41.91 12.83 -13.95
CA ALA A 11 -41.39 11.47 -14.08
C ALA A 11 -39.94 11.41 -14.63
N SER A 12 -39.47 12.46 -15.32
CA SER A 12 -38.14 12.47 -15.97
C SER A 12 -36.97 12.82 -15.03
N ARG A 13 -37.24 13.35 -13.82
CA ARG A 13 -36.17 13.74 -12.88
C ARG A 13 -35.55 12.56 -12.11
N LYS A 14 -36.26 11.43 -11.97
CA LYS A 14 -35.80 10.28 -11.18
C LYS A 14 -34.72 9.45 -11.89
N ALA A 15 -34.80 9.29 -13.21
CA ALA A 15 -33.83 8.48 -13.96
C ALA A 15 -32.42 9.11 -14.01
N ARG A 16 -32.34 10.46 -14.12
CA ARG A 16 -31.07 11.19 -14.07
C ARG A 16 -30.40 11.13 -12.68
N LEU A 17 -31.18 11.09 -11.60
CA LEU A 17 -30.65 11.06 -10.23
C LEU A 17 -30.09 9.69 -9.84
N PHE A 18 -30.63 8.58 -10.36
CA PHE A 18 -30.09 7.24 -10.10
C PHE A 18 -28.72 7.03 -10.75
N SER A 19 -28.56 7.46 -11.99
CA SER A 19 -27.29 7.39 -12.73
C SER A 19 -26.18 8.22 -12.05
N LEU A 20 -26.52 9.43 -11.58
CA LEU A 20 -25.55 10.29 -10.89
C LEU A 20 -25.10 9.72 -9.54
N ARG A 21 -25.99 9.05 -8.78
CA ARG A 21 -25.62 8.39 -7.52
C ARG A 21 -24.70 7.18 -7.72
N LEU A 22 -24.90 6.44 -8.81
CA LEU A 22 -24.03 5.32 -9.16
C LEU A 22 -22.65 5.83 -9.59
N LEU A 23 -22.61 6.90 -10.39
CA LEU A 23 -21.36 7.54 -10.79
C LEU A 23 -20.61 8.15 -9.60
N THR A 24 -21.28 8.84 -8.68
CA THR A 24 -20.62 9.37 -7.48
C THR A 24 -20.07 8.25 -6.59
N ARG A 25 -20.78 7.13 -6.45
CA ARG A 25 -20.27 5.96 -5.70
C ARG A 25 -19.05 5.32 -6.37
N LEU A 26 -19.03 5.23 -7.69
CA LEU A 26 -17.89 4.69 -8.45
C LEU A 26 -16.67 5.64 -8.40
N LEU A 27 -16.91 6.96 -8.46
CA LEU A 27 -15.87 7.96 -8.26
C LEU A 27 -15.32 7.95 -6.83
N ASP A 28 -16.17 7.86 -5.80
CA ASP A 28 -15.72 7.76 -4.40
C ASP A 28 -14.90 6.50 -4.15
N SER A 29 -15.29 5.34 -4.69
CA SER A 29 -14.49 4.12 -4.55
C SER A 29 -13.13 4.24 -5.23
N SER A 30 -13.09 4.83 -6.43
CA SER A 30 -11.85 5.03 -7.18
C SER A 30 -10.92 6.05 -6.51
N LEU A 31 -11.46 7.12 -5.96
CA LEU A 31 -10.68 8.16 -5.28
C LEU A 31 -10.12 7.65 -3.95
N SER A 32 -10.90 6.84 -3.22
CA SER A 32 -10.49 6.28 -1.92
C SER A 32 -9.22 5.44 -2.03
N ASP A 33 -9.10 4.60 -3.05
CA ASP A 33 -7.91 3.76 -3.25
C ASP A 33 -6.70 4.58 -3.67
N THR A 34 -6.90 5.63 -4.47
CA THR A 34 -5.82 6.55 -4.89
C THR A 34 -5.30 7.38 -3.72
N PHE A 35 -6.20 7.86 -2.85
CA PHE A 35 -5.87 8.67 -1.67
C PHE A 35 -5.22 7.85 -0.55
N LYS A 36 -5.59 6.56 -0.41
CA LYS A 36 -4.91 5.61 0.48
C LYS A 36 -3.48 5.32 0.06
N LEU A 37 -3.24 5.25 -1.24
CA LEU A 37 -1.91 5.01 -1.80
C LEU A 37 -0.99 6.22 -1.53
N SER A 38 -1.53 7.44 -1.58
CA SER A 38 -0.78 8.64 -1.18
C SER A 38 -0.46 8.69 0.31
N GLU A 39 -1.35 8.25 1.21
CA GLU A 39 -1.09 8.33 2.66
C GLU A 39 0.12 7.48 3.09
N HIS A 40 0.20 6.24 2.61
CA HIS A 40 1.33 5.37 2.90
C HIS A 40 2.64 5.86 2.27
N GLN A 41 2.56 6.46 1.08
CA GLN A 41 3.72 7.02 0.41
C GLN A 41 4.24 8.27 1.14
N ASP A 42 3.35 9.13 1.61
CA ASP A 42 3.68 10.31 2.40
C ASP A 42 4.28 9.90 3.75
N LEU A 43 3.76 8.86 4.39
CA LEU A 43 4.32 8.30 5.62
C LEU A 43 5.78 7.87 5.42
N LEU A 44 6.06 7.09 4.38
CA LEU A 44 7.44 6.66 4.05
C LEU A 44 8.35 7.86 3.81
N THR A 45 7.86 8.85 3.06
CA THR A 45 8.65 10.02 2.67
C THR A 45 8.96 10.93 3.86
N GLN A 46 7.94 11.32 4.63
CA GLN A 46 8.07 12.28 5.73
C GLN A 46 8.66 11.65 7.00
N SER A 47 8.37 10.39 7.27
CA SER A 47 8.78 9.76 8.55
C SER A 47 10.11 9.02 8.46
N LEU A 48 10.45 8.45 7.29
CA LEU A 48 11.66 7.66 7.12
C LEU A 48 12.68 8.39 6.25
N LEU A 49 12.32 8.71 5.00
CA LEU A 49 13.28 9.28 4.05
C LEU A 49 13.75 10.69 4.46
N ALA A 50 12.85 11.54 4.97
CA ALA A 50 13.19 12.89 5.41
C ALA A 50 14.21 12.94 6.56
N THR A 51 14.43 11.82 7.28
CA THR A 51 15.41 11.74 8.37
C THR A 51 16.85 11.70 7.88
N ASN A 52 17.09 11.42 6.59
CA ASN A 52 18.41 11.17 6.00
C ASN A 52 19.21 10.00 6.63
N HIS A 53 18.58 9.19 7.50
CA HIS A 53 19.18 7.97 8.08
C HIS A 53 18.67 6.68 7.44
N VAL A 54 17.60 6.78 6.65
CA VAL A 54 16.99 5.65 5.93
C VAL A 54 17.09 5.91 4.43
N GLN A 55 17.79 5.04 3.70
CA GLN A 55 17.95 5.14 2.25
C GLN A 55 16.75 4.55 1.49
N ASP A 56 16.36 3.33 1.86
CA ASP A 56 15.31 2.56 1.20
C ASP A 56 14.27 2.10 2.23
N CYS A 57 12.99 2.15 1.88
CA CYS A 57 11.91 1.67 2.74
C CYS A 57 10.71 1.15 1.95
N ALA A 58 9.97 0.22 2.55
CA ALA A 58 8.76 -0.34 1.96
C ALA A 58 7.77 -0.76 3.05
N ILE A 59 6.49 -0.74 2.70
CA ILE A 59 5.40 -1.33 3.50
C ILE A 59 4.95 -2.60 2.80
N ILE A 60 5.02 -3.72 3.52
CA ILE A 60 4.58 -5.02 3.04
C ILE A 60 3.34 -5.43 3.83
N SER A 61 2.29 -5.84 3.12
CA SER A 61 1.09 -6.39 3.74
C SER A 61 1.31 -7.85 4.12
N LEU A 62 1.18 -8.15 5.41
CA LEU A 62 1.29 -9.53 5.93
C LEU A 62 0.17 -10.45 5.42
N LYS A 63 -1.00 -9.88 5.08
CA LYS A 63 -2.17 -10.65 4.65
C LYS A 63 -2.10 -11.07 3.19
N THR A 64 -1.58 -10.19 2.35
CA THR A 64 -1.55 -10.37 0.89
C THR A 64 -0.16 -10.72 0.38
N SER A 65 0.85 -10.73 1.25
CA SER A 65 2.27 -10.92 0.91
C SER A 65 2.72 -10.04 -0.25
N SER A 66 2.23 -8.80 -0.28
CA SER A 66 2.44 -7.85 -1.37
C SER A 66 2.95 -6.52 -0.85
N VAL A 67 3.70 -5.81 -1.69
CA VAL A 67 4.15 -4.45 -1.40
C VAL A 67 2.97 -3.50 -1.52
N VAL A 68 2.72 -2.70 -0.48
CA VAL A 68 1.67 -1.68 -0.43
C VAL A 68 2.23 -0.34 -0.91
N SER A 69 3.42 0.02 -0.45
CA SER A 69 4.12 1.25 -0.83
C SER A 69 5.62 1.04 -0.72
N ILE A 70 6.39 1.78 -1.51
CA ILE A 70 7.83 1.61 -1.63
C ILE A 70 8.50 2.95 -1.93
N SER A 71 9.69 3.19 -1.38
CA SER A 71 10.47 4.38 -1.72
C SER A 71 10.85 4.41 -3.19
N LEU A 72 10.99 5.62 -3.73
CA LEU A 72 11.34 5.81 -5.14
C LEU A 72 12.70 5.17 -5.46
N GLY A 73 12.75 4.38 -6.52
CA GLY A 73 13.97 3.68 -6.94
C GLY A 73 14.25 2.37 -6.18
N PHE A 74 13.52 2.10 -5.10
CA PHE A 74 13.60 0.81 -4.40
C PHE A 74 12.68 -0.20 -5.07
N LYS A 75 13.17 -1.44 -5.21
CA LYS A 75 12.44 -2.55 -5.86
C LYS A 75 12.60 -3.80 -5.03
N LEU A 76 11.47 -4.48 -4.83
CA LEU A 76 11.41 -5.78 -4.17
C LEU A 76 10.75 -6.78 -5.11
N ASP A 77 11.43 -7.90 -5.37
CA ASP A 77 10.81 -9.02 -6.06
C ASP A 77 9.99 -9.89 -5.09
N PRO A 78 9.07 -10.73 -5.59
CA PRO A 78 8.22 -11.56 -4.73
C PRO A 78 9.02 -12.52 -3.82
N GLY A 79 10.18 -13.00 -4.28
CA GLY A 79 11.06 -13.85 -3.48
C GLY A 79 11.65 -13.10 -2.29
N GLN A 80 12.09 -11.87 -2.51
CA GLN A 80 12.57 -10.98 -1.44
C GLN A 80 11.47 -10.65 -0.44
N VAL A 81 10.25 -10.33 -0.91
CA VAL A 81 9.10 -10.11 -0.02
C VAL A 81 8.85 -11.33 0.86
N GLN A 82 8.86 -12.53 0.27
CA GLN A 82 8.67 -13.76 1.03
C GLN A 82 9.82 -14.01 2.03
N ALA A 83 11.06 -13.70 1.66
CA ALA A 83 12.20 -13.81 2.57
C ALA A 83 12.05 -12.89 3.80
N PHE A 84 11.61 -11.64 3.61
CA PHE A 84 11.30 -10.74 4.73
C PHE A 84 10.19 -11.30 5.62
N LEU A 85 9.11 -11.83 5.05
CA LEU A 85 8.01 -12.43 5.82
C LEU A 85 8.46 -13.68 6.59
N ASN A 86 9.30 -14.52 5.97
CA ASN A 86 9.84 -15.71 6.60
C ASN A 86 10.73 -15.36 7.80
N ALA A 87 11.43 -14.24 7.78
CA ALA A 87 12.23 -13.81 8.93
C ALA A 87 11.39 -13.57 10.20
N PHE A 88 10.13 -13.16 10.06
CA PHE A 88 9.18 -13.05 11.18
C PHE A 88 8.54 -14.39 11.56
N ASN A 89 8.20 -15.22 10.57
CA ASN A 89 7.51 -16.51 10.80
C ASN A 89 8.45 -17.62 11.29
N GLN A 90 9.73 -17.55 10.91
CA GLN A 90 10.76 -18.56 11.19
C GLN A 90 12.02 -17.87 11.74
N PRO A 91 11.94 -17.23 12.91
CA PRO A 91 13.05 -16.43 13.44
C PRO A 91 14.30 -17.27 13.77
N ASN A 92 14.14 -18.57 14.03
CA ASN A 92 15.29 -19.47 14.25
C ASN A 92 16.14 -19.60 12.98
N ASN A 93 15.52 -19.82 11.82
CA ASN A 93 16.24 -19.94 10.55
C ASN A 93 16.98 -18.62 10.23
N PHE A 94 16.33 -17.47 10.46
CA PHE A 94 17.00 -16.18 10.27
C PHE A 94 18.18 -15.96 11.24
N ARG A 95 18.13 -16.51 12.45
CA ARG A 95 19.28 -16.44 13.40
C ARG A 95 20.47 -17.25 12.92
N ASP A 96 20.23 -18.43 12.35
CA ASP A 96 21.27 -19.35 11.91
C ASP A 96 21.87 -18.92 10.57
N ASP A 97 21.04 -18.57 9.59
CA ASP A 97 21.46 -18.33 8.19
C ASP A 97 21.55 -16.84 7.81
N GLY A 98 20.93 -15.95 8.60
CA GLY A 98 20.76 -14.54 8.23
C GLY A 98 19.73 -14.33 7.12
N LEU A 99 19.75 -13.15 6.50
CA LEU A 99 18.88 -12.79 5.38
C LEU A 99 19.72 -12.36 4.20
N TYR A 100 19.52 -13.04 3.07
CA TYR A 100 20.15 -12.66 1.81
C TYR A 100 19.33 -11.60 1.09
N PHE A 101 19.93 -10.44 0.82
CA PHE A 101 19.28 -9.32 0.15
C PHE A 101 20.28 -8.47 -0.63
N LYS A 102 19.98 -8.13 -1.89
CA LYS A 102 20.88 -7.34 -2.78
C LYS A 102 22.33 -7.86 -2.81
N ASN A 103 22.50 -9.17 -2.97
CA ASN A 103 23.81 -9.84 -2.99
C ASN A 103 24.64 -9.70 -1.70
N ILE A 104 23.98 -9.35 -0.60
CA ILE A 104 24.58 -9.21 0.72
C ILE A 104 23.85 -10.14 1.68
N THR A 105 24.61 -10.86 2.51
CA THR A 105 24.03 -11.63 3.63
C THR A 105 24.06 -10.78 4.89
N TYR A 106 22.88 -10.47 5.41
CA TYR A 106 22.70 -9.74 6.65
C TYR A 106 22.63 -10.74 7.82
N SER A 107 23.62 -10.68 8.71
CA SER A 107 23.63 -11.47 9.94
C SER A 107 22.53 -11.01 10.90
N CYS A 108 21.88 -11.94 11.58
CA CYS A 108 20.84 -11.62 12.55
C CYS A 108 21.44 -10.96 13.80
N VAL A 109 20.94 -9.77 14.14
CA VAL A 109 21.21 -9.11 15.42
C VAL A 109 20.08 -9.36 16.40
N ARG A 110 18.84 -9.35 15.92
CA ARG A 110 17.63 -9.62 16.71
C ARG A 110 16.53 -10.13 15.80
N ALA A 111 15.74 -11.06 16.31
CA ALA A 111 14.58 -11.61 15.63
C ALA A 111 13.53 -11.97 16.66
N ASP A 112 12.37 -11.34 16.60
CA ASP A 112 11.18 -11.67 17.40
C ASP A 112 9.92 -11.50 16.55
N SER A 113 8.74 -11.68 17.15
CA SER A 113 7.46 -11.64 16.44
C SER A 113 7.15 -10.27 15.83
N ASN A 114 7.76 -9.19 16.34
CA ASN A 114 7.40 -7.82 16.01
C ASN A 114 8.55 -7.06 15.35
N SER A 115 9.78 -7.53 15.49
CA SER A 115 10.98 -6.84 15.05
C SER A 115 12.09 -7.81 14.64
N VAL A 116 12.70 -7.51 13.50
CA VAL A 116 13.81 -8.26 12.93
C VAL A 116 14.87 -7.26 12.51
N TYR A 117 16.11 -7.48 12.94
CA TYR A 117 17.26 -6.63 12.67
C TYR A 117 18.37 -7.47 12.05
N GLY A 118 18.76 -7.11 10.83
CA GLY A 118 19.91 -7.66 10.14
C GLY A 118 21.04 -6.65 10.05
N LYS A 119 22.29 -7.10 10.22
CA LYS A 119 23.49 -6.30 10.05
C LYS A 119 24.41 -6.93 9.02
N HIS A 120 24.84 -6.15 8.05
CA HIS A 120 25.96 -6.52 7.21
C HIS A 120 27.26 -6.26 7.98
N VAL A 121 28.08 -7.30 8.16
CA VAL A 121 29.44 -7.18 8.71
C VAL A 121 30.37 -7.04 7.51
N SER A 122 30.71 -5.81 7.18
CA SER A 122 31.72 -5.47 6.17
C SER A 122 33.13 -5.81 6.65
#